data_AF-A0A1H9N4L5-F1
#
_entry.id   AF-A0A1H9N4L5-F1
#
_cell.length_a   1.000
_cell.length_b   1.000
_cell.length_c   1.000
_cell.angle_alpha   90.00
_cell.angle_beta   90.00
_cell.angle_gamma   90.00
#
_symmetry.space_group_name_H-M   'P 1'
#
loop_
_entity.id
_entity.type
_entity.pdbx_description
1 polymer ?
#
loop_
_entity_poly.entity_id
_entity_poly.type
_entity_poly.pdbx_seq_one_letter_code
_entity_poly.pdbx_strand_id
1 'polypeptide(L)'
;MKLLLFADLHLDARFPSDGPARRRALRDALGRIVDLAQESDADAVLCAGDLYEQDRCSPATAAFLRSAFDCSLPVFLAPGNDDRYGPQSVYRQVDWTPNVHVFSAEALTPVELTDGVTLWGAANVGPGPARDLLDGFAVNRGGVNLALYHGSAPADVAITGLDHAFLGHVHTPEHAGRHTYPGNPAPLTPGETGERGAVLCTVYDDGTVSREVFDVSRSLGWRESEAALSLPDLNSLTAERTVRGQFVRDVLADTSLDPAVRDRVLSAGLRALEER
;
A
#
# COMPACT_ATOMS: atom_id res chain seq x y z
N MET A 1 9.09 13.55 -0.90
CA MET A 1 7.70 13.06 -1.09
C MET A 1 7.63 11.60 -0.65
N LYS A 2 6.59 11.20 0.08
CA LYS A 2 6.35 9.82 0.52
C LYS A 2 5.23 9.20 -0.32
N LEU A 3 5.47 8.02 -0.88
CA LEU A 3 4.51 7.31 -1.71
C LEU A 3 4.36 5.89 -1.16
N LEU A 4 3.13 5.45 -0.86
CA LEU A 4 2.91 4.06 -0.47
C LEU A 4 2.62 3.22 -1.71
N LEU A 5 3.54 2.30 -2.04
CA LEU A 5 3.44 1.42 -3.19
C LEU A 5 2.94 0.02 -2.80
N PHE A 6 2.05 -0.53 -3.61
CA PHE A 6 1.75 -1.96 -3.64
C PHE A 6 1.42 -2.42 -5.08
N ALA A 7 1.44 -3.73 -5.32
CA ALA A 7 1.06 -4.35 -6.58
C ALA A 7 0.62 -5.80 -6.33
N ASP A 8 0.09 -6.49 -7.34
CA ASP A 8 -0.09 -7.95 -7.32
C ASP A 8 -0.91 -8.43 -6.10
N LEU A 9 -1.99 -7.72 -5.77
CA LEU A 9 -2.87 -8.08 -4.65
C LEU A 9 -3.81 -9.24 -5.01
N HIS A 10 -4.23 -9.33 -6.28
CA HIS A 10 -5.12 -10.35 -6.83
C HIS A 10 -6.38 -10.58 -5.98
N LEU A 11 -7.14 -9.52 -5.67
CA LEU A 11 -8.46 -9.67 -5.09
C LEU A 11 -9.32 -10.66 -5.90
N ASP A 12 -10.05 -11.51 -5.18
CA ASP A 12 -10.85 -12.60 -5.73
C ASP A 12 -10.07 -13.76 -6.38
N ALA A 13 -8.75 -13.83 -6.14
CA ALA A 13 -7.92 -14.99 -6.42
C ALA A 13 -8.54 -16.32 -5.97
N ARG A 14 -8.30 -17.35 -6.80
CA ARG A 14 -8.74 -18.71 -6.51
C ARG A 14 -7.73 -19.40 -5.61
N PHE A 15 -8.21 -19.84 -4.45
CA PHE A 15 -7.42 -20.67 -3.55
C PHE A 15 -8.02 -22.08 -3.46
N PRO A 16 -7.22 -23.15 -3.67
CA PRO A 16 -7.69 -24.53 -3.56
C PRO A 16 -8.22 -24.90 -2.17
N SER A 17 -7.61 -24.32 -1.13
CA SER A 17 -8.01 -24.44 0.27
C SER A 17 -8.25 -23.06 0.90
N ASP A 18 -9.12 -23.00 1.90
CA ASP A 18 -9.41 -21.79 2.70
C ASP A 18 -9.83 -20.54 1.90
N GLY A 19 -10.42 -20.75 0.71
CA GLY A 19 -10.72 -19.68 -0.23
C GLY A 19 -11.46 -18.46 0.36
N PRO A 20 -12.57 -18.63 1.10
CA PRO A 20 -13.26 -17.51 1.71
C PRO A 20 -12.39 -16.72 2.71
N ALA A 21 -11.63 -17.41 3.56
CA ALA A 21 -10.78 -16.78 4.55
C ALA A 21 -9.60 -16.03 3.90
N ARG A 22 -8.96 -16.65 2.89
CA ARG A 22 -7.85 -16.03 2.17
C ARG A 22 -8.30 -14.83 1.32
N ARG A 23 -9.44 -14.90 0.65
CA ARG A 23 -10.01 -13.73 -0.07
C ARG A 23 -10.37 -12.60 0.89
N ARG A 24 -10.86 -12.91 2.10
CA ARG A 24 -11.06 -11.91 3.16
C ARG A 24 -9.73 -11.28 3.57
N ALA A 25 -8.69 -12.10 3.80
CA ALA A 25 -7.38 -11.60 4.18
C ALA A 25 -6.78 -10.62 3.15
N LEU A 26 -7.01 -10.83 1.84
CA LEU A 26 -6.60 -9.87 0.81
C LEU A 26 -7.36 -8.54 0.90
N ARG A 27 -8.66 -8.57 1.20
CA ARG A 27 -9.45 -7.35 1.43
C ARG A 27 -8.98 -6.61 2.69
N ASP A 28 -8.70 -7.37 3.75
CA ASP A 28 -8.16 -6.80 4.99
C ASP A 28 -6.76 -6.22 4.75
N ALA A 29 -5.94 -6.83 3.88
CA ALA A 29 -4.63 -6.31 3.50
C ALA A 29 -4.76 -4.97 2.74
N LEU A 30 -5.73 -4.83 1.83
CA LEU A 30 -5.98 -3.54 1.17
C LEU A 30 -6.38 -2.45 2.18
N GLY A 31 -7.25 -2.78 3.14
CA GLY A 31 -7.60 -1.85 4.23
C GLY A 31 -6.35 -1.39 4.98
N ARG A 32 -5.50 -2.34 5.40
CA ARG A 32 -4.23 -2.03 6.09
C ARG A 32 -3.25 -1.22 5.24
N ILE A 33 -3.23 -1.41 3.92
CA ILE A 33 -2.42 -0.59 3.01
C ILE A 33 -2.89 0.87 3.07
N VAL A 34 -4.20 1.09 2.99
CA VAL A 34 -4.75 2.46 3.04
C VAL A 34 -4.53 3.09 4.41
N ASP A 35 -4.78 2.35 5.49
CA ASP A 35 -4.53 2.81 6.86
C ASP A 35 -3.06 3.18 7.05
N LEU A 36 -2.14 2.31 6.63
CA LEU A 36 -0.69 2.55 6.69
C LEU A 36 -0.29 3.82 5.93
N ALA A 37 -0.90 4.08 4.76
CA ALA A 37 -0.61 5.28 3.99
C ALA A 37 -0.97 6.55 4.79
N GLN A 38 -2.13 6.53 5.45
CA GLN A 38 -2.60 7.64 6.26
C GLN A 38 -1.76 7.81 7.54
N GLU A 39 -1.46 6.71 8.24
CA GLU A 39 -0.65 6.71 9.46
C GLU A 39 0.81 7.13 9.22
N SER A 40 1.33 6.90 8.02
CA SER A 40 2.72 7.23 7.66
C SER A 40 2.90 8.64 7.07
N ASP A 41 1.82 9.42 7.01
CA ASP A 41 1.74 10.70 6.29
C ASP A 41 2.23 10.55 4.83
N ALA A 42 1.78 9.52 4.13
CA ALA A 42 2.08 9.37 2.71
C ALA A 42 1.36 10.46 1.89
N ASP A 43 2.02 10.97 0.86
CA ASP A 43 1.46 11.97 -0.05
C ASP A 43 0.49 11.33 -1.07
N ALA A 44 0.66 10.04 -1.40
CA ALA A 44 -0.23 9.28 -2.27
C ALA A 44 -0.08 7.76 -2.09
N VAL A 45 -1.10 7.02 -2.54
CA VAL A 45 -1.07 5.55 -2.69
C VAL A 45 -0.91 5.19 -4.17
N LEU A 46 0.02 4.29 -4.46
CA LEU A 46 0.29 3.79 -5.81
C LEU A 46 0.00 2.29 -5.90
N CYS A 47 -0.81 1.89 -6.88
CA CYS A 47 -1.06 0.49 -7.23
C CYS A 47 -0.49 0.19 -8.62
N ALA A 48 0.56 -0.64 -8.69
CA ALA A 48 1.23 -1.00 -9.94
C ALA A 48 0.61 -2.24 -10.62
N GLY A 49 -0.71 -2.39 -10.54
CA GLY A 49 -1.49 -3.39 -11.27
C GLY A 49 -1.72 -4.70 -10.53
N ASP A 50 -2.49 -5.57 -11.18
CA ASP A 50 -2.99 -6.86 -10.66
C ASP A 50 -3.63 -6.70 -9.26
N LEU A 51 -4.45 -5.67 -9.11
CA LEU A 51 -5.27 -5.37 -7.95
C LEU A 51 -6.35 -6.44 -7.72
N TYR A 52 -6.94 -6.96 -8.81
CA TYR A 52 -8.00 -7.97 -8.78
C TYR A 52 -7.92 -8.95 -9.96
N GLU A 53 -8.67 -10.04 -9.86
CA GLU A 53 -8.83 -11.02 -10.95
C GLU A 53 -10.06 -10.66 -11.79
N GLN A 54 -9.85 -10.15 -13.02
CA GLN A 54 -10.95 -9.65 -13.86
C GLN A 54 -12.04 -10.69 -14.13
N ASP A 55 -11.64 -11.93 -14.42
CA ASP A 55 -12.58 -13.03 -14.75
C ASP A 55 -13.46 -13.46 -13.56
N ARG A 56 -13.17 -12.96 -12.35
CA ARG A 56 -13.83 -13.37 -11.10
C ARG A 56 -14.46 -12.21 -10.37
N CYS A 57 -14.28 -11.00 -10.85
CA CYS A 57 -14.72 -9.82 -10.15
C CYS A 57 -16.24 -9.77 -10.04
N SER A 58 -16.73 -9.46 -8.84
CA SER A 58 -18.16 -9.29 -8.55
C SER A 58 -18.52 -7.81 -8.37
N PRO A 59 -19.80 -7.42 -8.47
CA PRO A 59 -20.24 -6.08 -8.07
C PRO A 59 -19.87 -5.73 -6.61
N ALA A 60 -19.76 -6.72 -5.73
CA ALA A 60 -19.31 -6.52 -4.35
C ALA A 60 -17.81 -6.15 -4.26
N THR A 61 -17.00 -6.58 -5.22
CA THR A 61 -15.58 -6.17 -5.33
C THR A 61 -15.47 -4.74 -5.80
N ALA A 62 -16.26 -4.34 -6.80
CA ALA A 62 -16.37 -2.95 -7.25
C ALA A 62 -16.79 -2.01 -6.10
N ALA A 63 -17.85 -2.35 -5.36
CA ALA A 63 -18.32 -1.56 -4.22
C ALA A 63 -17.27 -1.49 -3.08
N PHE A 64 -16.58 -2.60 -2.81
CA PHE A 64 -15.51 -2.64 -1.82
C PHE A 64 -14.33 -1.73 -2.21
N LEU A 65 -13.83 -1.84 -3.44
CA LEU A 65 -12.72 -1.01 -3.92
C LEU A 65 -13.06 0.47 -3.88
N ARG A 66 -14.28 0.83 -4.29
CA ARG A 66 -14.79 2.19 -4.16
C ARG A 66 -14.79 2.70 -2.73
N SER A 67 -15.16 1.85 -1.76
CA SER A 67 -15.15 2.22 -0.34
C SER A 67 -13.74 2.25 0.24
N ALA A 68 -12.85 1.34 -0.17
CA ALA A 68 -11.50 1.23 0.36
C ALA A 68 -10.62 2.42 -0.07
N PHE A 69 -10.80 2.93 -1.28
CA PHE A 69 -10.07 4.09 -1.79
C PHE A 69 -10.78 5.43 -1.57
N ASP A 70 -11.93 5.45 -0.88
CA ASP A 70 -12.57 6.68 -0.41
C ASP A 70 -11.84 7.20 0.84
N CYS A 71 -10.64 7.71 0.63
CA CYS A 71 -9.76 8.21 1.68
C CYS A 71 -9.28 9.64 1.36
N SER A 72 -8.55 10.25 2.30
CA SER A 72 -8.04 11.62 2.16
C SER A 72 -6.87 11.75 1.19
N LEU A 73 -6.28 10.63 0.75
CA LEU A 73 -5.07 10.61 -0.06
C LEU A 73 -5.40 10.41 -1.55
N PRO A 74 -4.64 11.03 -2.46
CA PRO A 74 -4.63 10.64 -3.87
C PRO A 74 -4.27 9.16 -4.04
N VAL A 75 -4.98 8.47 -4.93
CA VAL A 75 -4.73 7.06 -5.27
C VAL A 75 -4.51 6.94 -6.76
N PHE A 76 -3.40 6.34 -7.17
CA PHE A 76 -3.04 6.13 -8.57
C PHE A 76 -3.03 4.65 -8.90
N LEU A 77 -3.87 4.24 -9.85
CA LEU A 77 -4.04 2.85 -10.25
C LEU A 77 -3.51 2.66 -11.67
N ALA A 78 -2.54 1.78 -11.85
CA ALA A 78 -2.00 1.36 -13.15
C ALA A 78 -2.43 -0.09 -13.45
N PRO A 79 -3.51 -0.30 -14.22
CA PRO A 79 -4.03 -1.63 -14.54
C PRO A 79 -2.97 -2.60 -15.10
N GLY A 80 -2.95 -3.82 -14.57
CA GLY A 80 -2.07 -4.93 -14.92
C GLY A 80 -2.69 -5.95 -15.88
N ASN A 81 -2.03 -7.11 -16.04
CA ASN A 81 -2.46 -8.12 -17.00
C ASN A 81 -3.68 -8.93 -16.56
N ASP A 82 -3.91 -9.07 -15.25
CA ASP A 82 -5.02 -9.84 -14.70
C ASP A 82 -6.25 -8.96 -14.39
N ASP A 83 -6.08 -7.63 -14.40
CA ASP A 83 -7.13 -6.62 -14.24
C ASP A 83 -7.20 -5.56 -15.35
N ARG A 84 -6.78 -5.91 -16.57
CA ARG A 84 -6.66 -5.00 -17.73
C ARG A 84 -7.73 -3.92 -17.83
N TYR A 85 -7.32 -2.72 -18.22
CA TYR A 85 -8.26 -1.65 -18.52
C TYR A 85 -9.10 -1.99 -19.77
N GLY A 86 -10.42 -1.92 -19.66
CA GLY A 86 -11.32 -2.20 -20.77
C GLY A 86 -12.80 -1.98 -20.44
N PRO A 87 -13.71 -2.19 -21.39
CA PRO A 87 -15.14 -1.97 -21.19
C PRO A 87 -15.79 -2.70 -20.03
N GLN A 88 -15.26 -3.86 -19.70
CA GLN A 88 -15.76 -4.70 -18.63
C GLN A 88 -14.86 -4.69 -17.39
N SER A 89 -13.82 -3.86 -17.35
CA SER A 89 -12.95 -3.79 -16.17
C SER A 89 -13.65 -3.04 -15.04
N VAL A 90 -13.34 -3.40 -13.80
CA VAL A 90 -13.87 -2.72 -12.60
C VAL A 90 -13.55 -1.23 -12.65
N TYR A 91 -12.38 -0.91 -13.17
CA TYR A 91 -11.91 0.46 -13.38
C TYR A 91 -12.91 1.35 -14.13
N ARG A 92 -13.72 0.80 -15.05
CA ARG A 92 -14.76 1.55 -15.77
C ARG A 92 -16.17 1.37 -15.19
N GLN A 93 -16.38 0.39 -14.34
CA GLN A 93 -17.68 0.09 -13.73
C GLN A 93 -17.89 0.82 -12.39
N VAL A 94 -16.81 1.17 -11.70
CA VAL A 94 -16.84 1.90 -10.44
C VAL A 94 -16.96 3.39 -10.70
N ASP A 95 -17.88 4.04 -9.99
CA ASP A 95 -17.93 5.50 -9.88
C ASP A 95 -16.94 5.98 -8.81
N TRP A 96 -15.68 6.13 -9.21
CA TRP A 96 -14.58 6.46 -8.32
C TRP A 96 -14.76 7.83 -7.65
N THR A 97 -14.28 7.97 -6.42
CA THR A 97 -14.11 9.29 -5.79
C THR A 97 -13.09 10.13 -6.56
N PRO A 98 -13.17 11.48 -6.48
CA PRO A 98 -12.25 12.37 -7.19
C PRO A 98 -10.76 12.21 -6.84
N ASN A 99 -10.42 11.60 -5.69
CA ASN A 99 -9.03 11.34 -5.29
C ASN A 99 -8.40 10.15 -6.04
N VAL A 100 -9.19 9.33 -6.75
CA VAL A 100 -8.68 8.16 -7.46
C VAL A 100 -8.45 8.51 -8.93
N HIS A 101 -7.21 8.34 -9.37
CA HIS A 101 -6.82 8.44 -10.76
C HIS A 101 -6.52 7.03 -11.30
N VAL A 102 -7.21 6.65 -12.38
CA VAL A 102 -6.95 5.38 -13.07
C VAL A 102 -6.31 5.66 -14.43
N PHE A 103 -5.08 5.17 -14.60
CA PHE A 103 -4.45 5.18 -15.91
C PHE A 103 -5.22 4.28 -16.87
N SER A 104 -5.41 4.76 -18.10
CA SER A 104 -6.32 4.12 -19.08
C SER A 104 -5.70 3.93 -20.46
N ALA A 105 -4.49 4.45 -20.66
CA ALA A 105 -3.76 4.38 -21.92
C ALA A 105 -2.64 3.33 -21.86
N GLU A 106 -2.38 2.66 -22.98
CA GLU A 106 -1.18 1.81 -23.14
C GLU A 106 0.12 2.62 -23.17
N ALA A 107 0.05 3.92 -23.42
CA ALA A 107 1.23 4.79 -23.37
C ALA A 107 1.36 5.43 -21.98
N LEU A 108 2.59 5.69 -21.55
CA LEU A 108 2.85 6.47 -20.35
C LEU A 108 2.28 7.89 -20.50
N THR A 109 1.38 8.23 -19.58
CA THR A 109 0.71 9.53 -19.51
C THR A 109 1.07 10.25 -18.21
N PRO A 110 1.37 11.56 -18.25
CA PRO A 110 1.84 12.28 -17.07
C PRO A 110 0.70 12.75 -16.18
N VAL A 111 0.91 12.65 -14.87
CA VAL A 111 0.13 13.34 -13.83
C VAL A 111 1.11 14.03 -12.88
N GLU A 112 0.92 15.32 -12.66
CA GLU A 112 1.71 16.09 -11.71
C GLU A 112 1.27 15.76 -10.28
N LEU A 113 2.20 15.27 -9.45
CA LEU A 113 1.92 14.94 -8.05
C LEU A 113 2.08 16.18 -7.15
N THR A 114 3.10 16.97 -7.43
CA THR A 114 3.37 18.28 -6.85
C THR A 114 4.29 19.03 -7.81
N ASP A 115 4.55 20.32 -7.55
CA ASP A 115 5.45 21.14 -8.37
C ASP A 115 6.81 20.44 -8.54
N GLY A 116 7.18 20.19 -9.80
CA GLY A 116 8.44 19.53 -10.16
C GLY A 116 8.50 18.01 -9.96
N VAL A 117 7.41 17.33 -9.57
CA VAL A 117 7.35 15.85 -9.50
C VAL A 117 6.18 15.33 -10.33
N THR A 118 6.44 14.40 -11.24
CA THR A 118 5.40 13.81 -12.08
C THR A 118 5.47 12.31 -12.12
N LEU A 119 4.29 11.72 -12.05
CA LEU A 119 4.04 10.31 -12.24
C LEU A 119 3.59 10.05 -13.68
N TRP A 120 4.38 9.28 -14.40
CA TRP A 120 4.06 8.74 -15.72
C TRP A 120 3.42 7.37 -15.52
N GLY A 121 2.13 7.24 -15.83
CA GLY A 121 1.43 5.96 -15.65
C GLY A 121 0.83 5.42 -16.94
N ALA A 122 0.76 4.10 -17.00
CA ALA A 122 0.20 3.36 -18.12
C ALA A 122 -0.68 2.21 -17.62
N ALA A 123 -1.51 1.70 -18.51
CA ALA A 123 -2.40 0.58 -18.28
C ALA A 123 -2.13 -0.52 -19.30
N ASN A 124 -2.21 -1.77 -18.87
CA ASN A 124 -2.44 -2.87 -19.81
C ASN A 124 -3.89 -2.77 -20.33
N VAL A 125 -4.06 -2.63 -21.64
CA VAL A 125 -5.36 -2.45 -22.31
C VAL A 125 -5.65 -3.62 -23.24
N GLY A 126 -6.87 -4.17 -23.15
CA GLY A 126 -7.37 -5.16 -24.10
C GLY A 126 -6.62 -6.51 -24.13
N PRO A 127 -7.11 -7.50 -24.91
CA PRO A 127 -6.48 -8.80 -25.02
C PRO A 127 -5.25 -8.74 -25.95
N GLY A 128 -4.08 -9.13 -25.45
CA GLY A 128 -2.84 -9.18 -26.21
C GLY A 128 -1.62 -9.40 -25.32
N PRO A 129 -0.44 -9.70 -25.90
CA PRO A 129 0.81 -9.69 -25.16
C PRO A 129 1.07 -8.27 -24.64
N ALA A 130 1.56 -8.16 -23.41
CA ALA A 130 2.01 -6.88 -22.88
C ALA A 130 3.07 -6.29 -23.82
N ARG A 131 2.91 -5.02 -24.19
CA ARG A 131 3.92 -4.29 -24.93
C ARG A 131 5.03 -3.86 -23.97
N ASP A 132 6.23 -3.67 -24.50
CA ASP A 132 7.26 -2.94 -23.77
C ASP A 132 6.80 -1.47 -23.68
N LEU A 133 6.31 -1.07 -22.51
CA LEU A 133 5.75 0.26 -22.25
C LEU A 133 6.76 1.38 -22.39
N LEU A 134 8.06 1.04 -22.36
CA LEU A 134 9.15 2.00 -22.51
C LEU A 134 9.73 2.04 -23.92
N ASP A 135 9.27 1.16 -24.82
CA ASP A 135 9.71 1.21 -26.22
C ASP A 135 9.32 2.55 -26.86
N GLY A 136 10.33 3.30 -27.30
CA GLY A 136 10.18 4.65 -27.84
C GLY A 136 9.77 5.72 -26.82
N PHE A 137 9.71 5.41 -25.53
CA PHE A 137 9.42 6.40 -24.49
C PHE A 137 10.69 7.15 -24.08
N ALA A 138 10.61 8.48 -24.06
CA ALA A 138 11.62 9.33 -23.46
C ALA A 138 10.97 10.59 -22.89
N VAL A 139 11.44 11.01 -21.72
CA VAL A 139 11.11 12.28 -21.10
C VAL A 139 12.37 13.14 -21.02
N ASN A 140 12.30 14.35 -21.54
CA ASN A 140 13.38 15.33 -21.49
C ASN A 140 12.84 16.65 -20.95
N ARG A 141 12.59 16.68 -19.65
CA ARG A 141 12.17 17.89 -18.93
C ARG A 141 12.70 17.84 -17.50
N GLY A 142 12.87 19.01 -16.90
CA GLY A 142 13.35 19.13 -15.52
C GLY A 142 12.36 18.57 -14.50
N GLY A 143 12.81 18.51 -13.24
CA GLY A 143 12.07 17.89 -12.15
C GLY A 143 12.26 16.37 -12.09
N VAL A 144 11.58 15.75 -11.13
CA VAL A 144 11.60 14.31 -10.89
C VAL A 144 10.52 13.62 -11.71
N ASN A 145 10.91 12.64 -12.52
CA ASN A 145 10.03 11.88 -13.39
C ASN A 145 9.97 10.42 -12.93
N LEU A 146 8.83 10.04 -12.36
CA LEU A 146 8.56 8.71 -11.81
C LEU A 146 7.68 7.93 -12.77
N ALA A 147 7.84 6.61 -12.86
CA ALA A 147 6.92 5.76 -13.62
C ALA A 147 6.09 4.85 -12.70
N LEU A 148 4.84 4.57 -13.11
CA LEU A 148 3.96 3.58 -12.48
C LEU A 148 3.32 2.71 -13.56
N TYR A 149 3.70 1.44 -13.64
CA TYR A 149 3.11 0.51 -14.59
C TYR A 149 3.31 -0.95 -14.19
N HIS A 150 2.62 -1.84 -14.89
CA HIS A 150 2.66 -3.27 -14.63
C HIS A 150 3.41 -4.00 -15.74
N GLY A 151 4.61 -4.47 -15.46
CA GLY A 151 5.46 -5.13 -16.46
C GLY A 151 6.92 -5.16 -16.05
N SER A 152 7.79 -5.47 -17.01
CA SER A 152 9.22 -5.61 -16.75
C SER A 152 9.92 -4.26 -16.66
N ALA A 153 10.82 -4.14 -15.69
CA ALA A 153 11.81 -3.10 -15.60
C ALA A 153 12.72 -3.16 -16.84
N PRO A 154 13.01 -2.02 -17.49
CA PRO A 154 13.99 -1.98 -18.54
C PRO A 154 15.38 -2.25 -17.95
N ALA A 155 16.30 -2.74 -18.78
CA ALA A 155 17.71 -2.88 -18.40
C ALA A 155 18.33 -1.53 -17.98
N ASP A 156 17.82 -0.40 -18.50
CA ASP A 156 18.26 0.94 -18.13
C ASP A 156 17.11 1.96 -18.15
N VAL A 157 16.47 2.15 -17.00
CA VAL A 157 15.44 3.19 -16.78
C VAL A 157 16.00 4.57 -17.13
N ALA A 158 17.29 4.82 -16.91
CA ALA A 158 17.88 6.14 -17.09
C ALA A 158 17.89 6.60 -18.55
N ILE A 159 17.96 5.66 -19.51
CA ILE A 159 17.93 5.99 -20.95
C ILE A 159 16.65 6.72 -21.34
N THR A 160 15.55 6.45 -20.62
CA THR A 160 14.26 7.08 -20.87
C THR A 160 14.11 8.46 -20.24
N GLY A 161 15.05 8.89 -19.39
CA GLY A 161 14.94 10.12 -18.60
C GLY A 161 14.05 10.00 -17.36
N LEU A 162 13.55 8.80 -17.06
CA LEU A 162 12.89 8.51 -15.77
C LEU A 162 13.93 8.37 -14.66
N ASP A 163 13.58 8.86 -13.48
CA ASP A 163 14.40 8.75 -12.29
C ASP A 163 14.22 7.40 -11.61
N HIS A 164 12.96 6.98 -11.44
CA HIS A 164 12.59 5.73 -10.76
C HIS A 164 11.29 5.14 -11.30
N ALA A 165 11.20 3.82 -11.36
CA ALA A 165 10.00 3.08 -11.78
C ALA A 165 9.38 2.27 -10.65
N PHE A 166 8.09 2.45 -10.41
CA PHE A 166 7.27 1.64 -9.51
C PHE A 166 6.50 0.60 -10.33
N LEU A 167 6.73 -0.68 -10.03
CA LEU A 167 6.37 -1.78 -10.92
C LEU A 167 5.52 -2.85 -10.22
N GLY A 168 4.66 -3.53 -10.97
CA GLY A 168 4.04 -4.81 -10.57
C GLY A 168 4.47 -5.94 -11.51
N HIS A 169 3.75 -7.05 -11.54
CA HIS A 169 3.95 -8.26 -12.37
C HIS A 169 4.82 -9.33 -11.72
N VAL A 170 5.78 -8.91 -10.90
CA VAL A 170 6.73 -9.82 -10.24
C VAL A 170 6.33 -9.97 -8.78
N HIS A 171 5.80 -11.14 -8.42
CA HIS A 171 5.38 -11.45 -7.05
C HIS A 171 6.51 -11.47 -6.02
N THR A 172 7.74 -11.79 -6.46
CA THR A 172 8.91 -11.74 -5.59
C THR A 172 9.38 -10.29 -5.46
N PRO A 173 9.42 -9.71 -4.24
CA PRO A 173 9.90 -8.35 -4.07
C PRO A 173 11.34 -8.19 -4.58
N GLU A 174 11.58 -7.13 -5.33
CA GLU A 174 12.89 -6.79 -5.89
C GLU A 174 13.05 -5.27 -5.92
N HIS A 175 14.17 -4.78 -5.40
CA HIS A 175 14.46 -3.35 -5.31
C HIS A 175 15.84 -3.08 -5.90
N ALA A 176 15.90 -2.19 -6.88
CA ALA A 176 17.14 -1.74 -7.51
C ALA A 176 17.28 -0.23 -7.39
N GLY A 177 18.40 0.30 -7.90
CA GLY A 177 18.67 1.75 -7.87
C GLY A 177 17.53 2.59 -8.45
N ARG A 178 16.93 2.13 -9.57
CA ARG A 178 15.92 2.87 -10.35
C ARG A 178 14.59 2.16 -10.53
N HIS A 179 14.35 1.05 -9.83
CA HIS A 179 13.03 0.44 -9.84
C HIS A 179 12.69 -0.25 -8.52
N THR A 180 11.40 -0.33 -8.21
CA THR A 180 10.84 -1.03 -7.05
C THR A 180 9.72 -1.95 -7.53
N TYR A 181 9.89 -3.25 -7.35
CA TYR A 181 8.82 -4.23 -7.31
C TYR A 181 8.47 -4.52 -5.85
N PRO A 182 7.26 -4.16 -5.38
CA PRO A 182 6.83 -4.46 -4.01
C PRO A 182 6.55 -5.95 -3.82
N GLY A 183 6.31 -6.68 -4.92
CA GLY A 183 5.78 -8.04 -4.88
C GLY A 183 4.32 -8.07 -4.44
N ASN A 184 3.77 -9.29 -4.32
CA ASN A 184 2.42 -9.46 -3.82
C ASN A 184 2.39 -9.24 -2.30
N PRO A 185 1.41 -8.51 -1.74
CA PRO A 185 1.44 -8.08 -0.33
C PRO A 185 1.14 -9.22 0.64
N ALA A 186 0.50 -10.29 0.15
CA ALA A 186 0.22 -11.51 0.88
C ALA A 186 0.42 -12.73 -0.03
N PRO A 187 1.02 -13.84 0.46
CA PRO A 187 1.24 -15.02 -0.35
C PRO A 187 -0.06 -15.56 -0.97
N LEU A 188 -0.05 -15.76 -2.29
CA LEU A 188 -1.08 -16.37 -3.11
C LEU A 188 -0.84 -17.88 -3.26
N THR A 189 0.41 -18.32 -3.25
CA THR A 189 0.80 -19.73 -3.26
C THR A 189 1.71 -20.10 -2.07
N PRO A 190 1.76 -21.37 -1.63
CA PRO A 190 2.63 -21.79 -0.53
C PRO A 190 4.14 -21.59 -0.77
N GLY A 191 4.57 -21.46 -2.04
CA GLY A 191 5.98 -21.24 -2.39
C GLY A 191 6.43 -19.79 -2.27
N GLU A 192 5.50 -18.85 -2.09
CA GLU A 192 5.78 -17.44 -1.94
C GLU A 192 6.17 -17.12 -0.49
N THR A 193 7.47 -17.15 -0.22
CA THR A 193 8.07 -16.91 1.11
C THR A 193 8.95 -15.64 1.14
N GLY A 194 9.35 -15.19 2.33
CA GLY A 194 10.20 -14.01 2.50
C GLY A 194 9.43 -12.72 2.84
N GLU A 195 10.17 -11.67 3.21
CA GLU A 195 9.63 -10.35 3.51
C GLU A 195 8.95 -9.75 2.26
N ARG A 196 7.71 -9.27 2.42
CA ARG A 196 6.84 -8.76 1.35
C ARG A 196 5.75 -7.89 1.98
N GLY A 197 5.12 -7.04 1.18
CA GLY A 197 4.05 -6.19 1.67
C GLY A 197 3.93 -4.90 0.88
N ALA A 198 3.41 -3.87 1.54
CA ALA A 198 3.43 -2.52 0.99
C ALA A 198 4.81 -1.89 1.20
N VAL A 199 5.21 -1.00 0.31
CA VAL A 199 6.52 -0.34 0.37
C VAL A 199 6.31 1.17 0.48
N LEU A 200 6.68 1.73 1.64
CA LEU A 200 6.75 3.18 1.80
C LEU A 200 8.02 3.67 1.11
N CYS A 201 7.84 4.44 0.03
CA CYS A 201 8.92 4.97 -0.79
C CYS A 201 9.09 6.46 -0.47
N THR A 202 10.26 6.88 -0.02
CA THR A 202 10.60 8.31 0.08
C THR A 202 11.38 8.71 -1.16
N VAL A 203 10.77 9.55 -1.99
CA VAL A 203 11.37 10.18 -3.18
C VAL A 203 12.05 11.48 -2.78
N TYR A 204 13.32 11.61 -3.14
CA TYR A 204 14.16 12.79 -2.92
C TYR A 204 14.21 13.68 -4.17
N ASP A 205 14.68 14.93 -3.99
CA ASP A 205 14.72 15.95 -5.06
C ASP A 205 15.65 15.58 -6.23
N ASP A 206 16.60 14.67 -6.01
CA ASP A 206 17.49 14.13 -7.04
C ASP A 206 16.91 12.90 -7.77
N GLY A 207 15.66 12.54 -7.48
CA GLY A 207 14.96 11.41 -8.06
C GLY A 207 15.31 10.05 -7.46
N THR A 208 16.23 9.99 -6.49
CA THR A 208 16.53 8.75 -5.76
C THR A 208 15.39 8.38 -4.81
N VAL A 209 15.30 7.09 -4.47
CA VAL A 209 14.22 6.56 -3.64
C VAL A 209 14.79 5.68 -2.52
N SER A 210 14.42 5.96 -1.27
CA SER A 210 14.57 5.03 -0.14
C SER A 210 13.27 4.28 0.11
N ARG A 211 13.36 3.06 0.69
CA ARG A 211 12.23 2.13 0.81
C ARG A 211 12.16 1.51 2.19
N GLU A 212 10.94 1.39 2.72
CA GLU A 212 10.63 0.64 3.93
C GLU A 212 9.49 -0.34 3.62
N VAL A 213 9.66 -1.62 3.96
CA VAL A 213 8.68 -2.69 3.65
C VAL A 213 7.84 -2.98 4.88
N PHE A 214 6.52 -3.02 4.70
CA PHE A 214 5.53 -3.27 5.74
C PHE A 214 4.69 -4.49 5.41
N ASP A 215 4.77 -5.53 6.26
CA ASP A 215 3.92 -6.71 6.14
C ASP A 215 2.46 -6.37 6.46
N VAL A 216 1.66 -6.23 5.41
CA VAL A 216 0.22 -5.97 5.49
C VAL A 216 -0.62 -7.24 5.40
N SER A 217 0.00 -8.43 5.31
CA SER A 217 -0.72 -9.71 5.22
C SER A 217 -1.35 -10.13 6.57
N ARG A 218 -0.83 -9.58 7.66
CA ARG A 218 -1.29 -9.79 9.04
C ARG A 218 -1.67 -8.44 9.63
N SER A 219 -2.44 -8.46 10.72
CA SER A 219 -2.59 -7.24 11.53
C SER A 219 -1.20 -6.72 11.87
N LEU A 220 -0.94 -5.44 11.61
CA LEU A 220 0.29 -4.76 12.03
C LEU A 220 0.31 -4.74 13.57
N GLY A 221 0.73 -5.86 14.17
CA GLY A 221 1.36 -5.82 15.47
C GLY A 221 2.69 -5.16 15.21
N TRP A 222 2.72 -3.83 15.34
CA TRP A 222 3.92 -3.02 15.18
C TRP A 222 5.12 -3.80 15.70
N ARG A 223 6.11 -4.03 14.83
CA ARG A 223 7.45 -4.44 15.26
C ARG A 223 7.83 -3.41 16.32
N GLU A 224 7.93 -3.84 17.58
CA GLU A 224 8.66 -3.06 18.58
C GLU A 224 10.06 -2.87 18.00
N SER A 225 10.32 -1.69 17.44
CA SER A 225 11.69 -1.21 17.44
C SER A 225 12.08 -1.17 18.91
N GLU A 226 13.19 -1.80 19.27
CA GLU A 226 13.87 -1.62 20.57
C GLU A 226 14.40 -0.18 20.72
N ALA A 227 13.58 0.83 20.42
CA ALA A 227 13.70 2.15 20.98
C ALA A 227 12.82 2.14 22.22
N ALA A 228 13.46 1.99 23.39
CA ALA A 228 12.82 1.99 24.69
C ALA A 228 11.79 3.13 24.81
N LEU A 229 10.50 2.82 24.60
CA LEU A 229 9.41 3.67 25.01
C LEU A 229 9.36 3.55 26.53
N SER A 230 9.92 4.54 27.21
CA SER A 230 9.74 4.69 28.65
C SER A 230 8.24 4.84 28.90
N LEU A 231 7.60 3.77 29.39
CA LEU A 231 6.29 3.90 30.01
C LEU A 231 6.40 5.00 31.09
N PRO A 232 5.47 5.96 31.15
CA PRO A 232 5.44 6.89 32.27
C PRO A 232 5.37 6.08 33.57
N ASP A 233 6.08 6.54 34.61
CA ASP A 233 6.16 5.83 35.89
C ASP A 233 4.77 5.52 36.44
N LEU A 234 4.32 4.28 36.28
CA LEU A 234 2.99 3.82 36.68
C LEU A 234 2.77 3.99 38.19
N ASN A 235 3.84 4.03 38.98
CA ASN A 235 3.75 4.31 40.42
C ASN A 235 3.38 5.77 40.68
N SER A 236 3.86 6.71 39.85
CA SER A 236 3.45 8.11 39.92
C SER A 236 1.99 8.29 39.51
N LEU A 237 1.57 7.61 38.43
CA LEU A 237 0.21 7.70 37.90
C LEU A 237 -0.85 7.10 38.83
N THR A 238 -0.55 6.01 39.54
CA THR A 238 -1.45 5.41 40.52
C THR A 238 -1.72 6.29 41.74
N ALA A 239 -0.83 7.25 42.04
CA ALA A 239 -1.01 8.22 43.12
C ALA A 239 -1.89 9.42 42.72
N GLU A 240 -2.16 9.61 41.42
CA GLU A 240 -2.94 10.74 40.95
C GLU A 240 -4.43 10.61 41.26
N ARG A 241 -5.05 11.71 41.69
CA ARG A 241 -6.52 11.82 41.87
C ARG A 241 -7.19 12.32 40.58
N THR A 242 -6.83 11.74 39.45
CA THR A 242 -7.29 12.08 38.10
C THR A 242 -8.01 10.88 37.46
N VAL A 243 -8.72 11.12 36.34
CA VAL A 243 -9.37 10.04 35.57
C VAL A 243 -8.34 9.02 35.06
N ARG A 244 -7.19 9.50 34.58
CA ARG A 244 -6.06 8.62 34.18
C ARG A 244 -5.47 7.83 35.34
N GLY A 245 -5.32 8.44 36.51
CA GLY A 245 -4.86 7.73 37.71
C GLY A 245 -5.85 6.65 38.19
N GLN A 246 -7.15 6.91 38.08
CA GLN A 246 -8.18 5.92 38.40
C GLN A 246 -8.18 4.77 37.40
N PHE A 247 -8.08 5.06 36.10
CA PHE A 247 -7.97 4.07 35.05
C PHE A 247 -6.80 3.10 35.27
N VAL A 248 -5.61 3.62 35.58
CA VAL A 248 -4.43 2.77 35.85
C VAL A 248 -4.66 1.85 37.05
N ARG A 249 -5.25 2.36 38.14
CA ARG A 249 -5.58 1.54 39.32
C ARG A 249 -6.55 0.42 38.99
N ASP A 250 -7.59 0.70 38.21
CA ASP A 250 -8.61 -0.27 37.86
C ASP A 250 -8.05 -1.40 36.99
N VAL A 251 -7.20 -1.06 36.01
CA VAL A 251 -6.58 -2.04 35.10
C VAL A 251 -5.51 -2.88 35.81
N LEU A 252 -4.76 -2.30 36.75
CA LEU A 252 -3.79 -3.04 37.57
C LEU A 252 -4.46 -3.96 38.59
N ALA A 253 -5.63 -3.59 39.11
CA ALA A 253 -6.40 -4.40 40.03
C ALA A 253 -7.12 -5.59 39.36
N ASP A 254 -7.28 -5.56 38.03
CA ASP A 254 -7.90 -6.64 37.28
C ASP A 254 -6.94 -7.83 37.07
N THR A 255 -7.13 -8.86 37.89
CA THR A 255 -6.35 -10.11 37.85
C THR A 255 -6.80 -11.07 36.74
N SER A 256 -7.89 -10.78 36.03
CA SER A 256 -8.36 -11.57 34.89
C SER A 256 -7.61 -11.24 33.58
N LEU A 257 -6.94 -10.09 33.53
CA LEU A 257 -6.13 -9.68 32.39
C LEU A 257 -4.76 -10.36 32.41
N ASP A 258 -4.45 -11.04 31.31
CA ASP A 258 -3.09 -11.49 30.99
C ASP A 258 -2.13 -10.29 30.95
N PRO A 259 -0.87 -10.41 31.43
CA PRO A 259 0.06 -9.28 31.50
C PRO A 259 0.24 -8.54 30.17
N ALA A 260 0.33 -9.24 29.04
CA ALA A 260 0.50 -8.60 27.74
C ALA A 260 -0.78 -7.91 27.24
N VAL A 261 -1.95 -8.34 27.71
CA VAL A 261 -3.22 -7.64 27.45
C VAL A 261 -3.34 -6.42 28.37
N ARG A 262 -2.95 -6.55 29.63
CA ARG A 262 -2.95 -5.49 30.64
C ARG A 262 -2.09 -4.30 30.19
N ASP A 263 -0.87 -4.57 29.71
CA ASP A 263 0.05 -3.52 29.24
C ASP A 263 -0.50 -2.78 28.01
N ARG A 264 -1.17 -3.51 27.10
CA ARG A 264 -1.86 -2.91 25.95
C ARG A 264 -3.04 -2.05 26.35
N VAL A 265 -3.86 -2.50 27.29
CA VAL A 265 -5.00 -1.73 27.81
C VAL A 265 -4.49 -0.45 28.49
N LEU A 266 -3.45 -0.55 29.33
CA LEU A 266 -2.82 0.60 29.98
C LEU A 266 -2.28 1.60 28.96
N SER A 267 -1.52 1.14 27.97
CA SER A 267 -0.92 2.00 26.95
C SER A 267 -1.97 2.71 26.09
N ALA A 268 -2.94 1.95 25.55
CA ALA A 268 -3.99 2.51 24.69
C ALA A 268 -4.92 3.45 25.45
N GLY A 269 -5.33 3.08 26.67
CA GLY A 269 -6.23 3.89 27.49
C GLY A 269 -5.58 5.17 28.01
N LEU A 270 -4.29 5.14 28.35
CA LEU A 270 -3.57 6.36 28.74
C LEU A 270 -3.43 7.34 27.57
N ARG A 271 -3.11 6.86 26.36
CA ARG A 271 -3.06 7.71 25.15
C ARG A 271 -4.42 8.37 24.86
N ALA A 272 -5.51 7.60 24.92
CA ALA A 272 -6.86 8.13 24.71
C ALA A 272 -7.28 9.17 25.77
N LEU A 273 -6.65 9.18 26.94
CA LEU A 273 -6.88 10.14 28.02
C LEU A 273 -5.95 11.36 27.97
N GLU A 274 -4.89 11.33 27.15
CA GLU A 274 -4.00 12.46 26.88
C GLU A 274 -4.49 13.35 25.72
N GLU A 275 -5.32 12.81 24.83
CA GLU A 275 -5.91 13.52 23.68
C GLU A 275 -7.18 14.35 24.03
N ARG A 276 -7.36 14.73 25.31
CA ARG A 276 -8.49 15.54 25.81
C ARG A 276 -8.04 16.67 26.71
#